data_AF-A0A5C5Y047-F1
#
_entry.id   AF-A0A5C5Y047-F1
#
_cell.length_a   1.000
_cell.length_b   1.000
_cell.length_c   1.000
_cell.angle_alpha   90.00
_cell.angle_beta   90.00
_cell.angle_gamma   90.00
#
_symmetry.space_group_name_H-M   'P 1'
#
loop_
_entity.id
_entity.type
_entity.pdbx_description
1 polymer ?
#
loop_
_entity_poly.entity_id
_entity_poly.type
_entity_poly.pdbx_seq_one_letter_code
_entity_poly.pdbx_strand_id
1 'polypeptide(L)' 'MRAMAELGPGPHRSGDVADLLQRDVRSLGPCRSALIRKGMAYSPSYGDIAFTVPLFDGFMKRIMPLNLK' A
#
# COMPACT_ATOMS: atom_id res chain seq x y z
N MET A 1 -0.16 -0.69 3.98
CA MET A 1 0.23 0.74 3.88
C MET A 1 1.74 0.90 3.90
N ARG A 2 2.49 0.41 4.89
CA ARG A 2 3.96 0.52 4.90
C ARG A 2 4.65 -0.02 3.63
N ALA A 3 4.21 -1.18 3.14
CA ALA A 3 4.71 -1.77 1.90
C ALA A 3 4.43 -0.90 0.65
N MET A 4 3.22 -0.34 0.53
CA MET A 4 2.92 0.63 -0.55
C MET A 4 3.85 1.84 -0.50
N ALA A 5 4.21 2.31 0.70
CA ALA A 5 5.14 3.42 0.86
C ALA A 5 6.57 3.07 0.44
N GLU A 6 7.01 1.83 0.66
CA GLU A 6 8.33 1.36 0.19
C GLU A 6 8.43 1.28 -1.33
N LEU A 7 7.35 0.86 -2.00
CA LEU A 7 7.28 0.84 -3.47
C LEU A 7 7.35 2.24 -4.09
N GLY A 8 7.20 3.30 -3.29
CA GLY A 8 7.35 4.69 -3.71
C GLY A 8 6.03 5.39 -4.04
N PRO A 9 6.08 6.56 -4.66
CA PRO A 9 4.88 7.33 -4.99
C PRO A 9 4.10 6.68 -6.16
N GLY A 10 2.79 6.90 -6.17
CA GLY A 10 1.90 6.50 -7.27
C GLY A 10 1.16 5.16 -7.04
N PRO A 11 0.42 4.69 -8.07
CA PRO A 11 -0.27 3.41 -8.04
C PRO A 11 0.69 2.23 -8.12
N HIS A 12 0.38 1.18 -7.36
CA HIS A 12 1.15 -0.06 -7.31
C HIS A 12 0.26 -1.27 -7.61
N ARG A 13 0.85 -2.34 -8.17
CA ARG A 13 0.13 -3.60 -8.30
C ARG A 13 -0.07 -4.21 -6.92
N SER A 14 -1.25 -4.76 -6.67
CA SER A 14 -1.51 -5.50 -5.44
C SER A 14 -0.57 -6.71 -5.27
N GLY A 15 -0.08 -7.26 -6.38
CA GLY A 15 0.96 -8.30 -6.42
C GLY A 15 2.28 -7.80 -5.81
N ASP A 16 2.82 -6.69 -6.30
CA ASP A 16 4.08 -6.11 -5.79
C ASP A 16 4.00 -5.80 -4.27
N VAL A 17 2.83 -5.32 -3.81
CA VAL A 17 2.58 -5.10 -2.37
C VAL A 17 2.61 -6.43 -1.60
N ALA A 18 2.08 -7.51 -2.17
CA ALA A 18 2.05 -8.83 -1.57
C ALA A 18 3.45 -9.46 -1.52
N ASP A 19 4.21 -9.33 -2.60
CA ASP A 19 5.59 -9.81 -2.71
C ASP A 19 6.48 -9.14 -1.65
N LEU A 20 6.37 -7.82 -1.49
CA LEU A 20 7.13 -7.10 -0.45
C LEU A 20 6.71 -7.50 0.97
N LEU A 21 5.45 -7.90 1.17
CA LEU A 21 4.95 -8.41 2.45
C LEU A 21 5.21 -9.91 2.65
N GLN A 22 5.75 -10.61 1.65
CA GLN A 22 5.88 -12.08 1.61
C GLN A 22 4.56 -12.78 1.94
N ARG A 23 3.46 -12.32 1.33
CA ARG A 23 2.12 -12.90 1.50
C ARG A 23 1.47 -13.20 0.16
N ASP A 24 0.52 -14.13 0.17
CA ASP A 24 -0.31 -14.38 -1.00
C ASP A 24 -1.21 -13.17 -1.32
N VAL A 25 -1.25 -12.75 -2.58
CA VAL A 25 -2.01 -11.57 -3.02
C VAL A 25 -3.52 -11.67 -2.72
N ARG A 26 -4.10 -12.88 -2.74
CA ARG A 26 -5.53 -13.10 -2.44
C ARG A 26 -5.83 -12.78 -0.98
N SER A 27 -4.85 -12.96 -0.09
CA SER A 27 -4.98 -12.59 1.33
C SER A 27 -5.10 -11.07 1.56
N LEU A 28 -4.67 -10.25 0.60
CA LEU A 28 -4.72 -8.78 0.71
C LEU A 28 -6.08 -8.18 0.35
N GLY A 29 -6.98 -8.94 -0.26
CA GLY A 29 -8.30 -8.48 -0.70
C GLY A 29 -9.10 -7.75 0.38
N PRO A 30 -9.33 -8.36 1.57
CA PRO A 30 -10.04 -7.71 2.66
C PRO A 30 -9.36 -6.43 3.18
N CYS A 31 -8.03 -6.44 3.29
CA CYS A 31 -7.25 -5.28 3.72
C CYS A 31 -7.37 -4.12 2.72
N ARG A 32 -7.21 -4.40 1.42
CA ARG A 32 -7.40 -3.43 0.33
C ARG A 32 -8.80 -2.82 0.39
N SER A 33 -9.84 -3.63 0.49
CA SER A 33 -11.23 -3.16 0.57
C SER A 33 -11.48 -2.28 1.81
N ALA A 34 -10.88 -2.62 2.96
CA ALA A 34 -11.00 -1.82 4.17
C ALA A 34 -10.31 -0.45 4.04
N LEU A 35 -9.12 -0.39 3.42
CA LEU A 35 -8.41 0.87 3.18
C LEU A 35 -9.18 1.79 2.23
N ILE A 36 -9.78 1.22 1.17
CA ILE A 36 -10.63 1.97 0.23
C ILE A 36 -11.86 2.52 0.94
N ARG A 37 -12.55 1.68 1.72
CA ARG A 37 -13.73 2.12 2.50
C ARG A 37 -13.42 3.25 3.49
N LYS A 38 -12.21 3.24 4.06
CA LYS A 38 -11.72 4.29 4.97
C LYS A 38 -11.21 5.54 4.26
N GLY A 39 -11.24 5.59 2.93
CA GLY A 39 -10.73 6.72 2.15
C GLY A 39 -9.21 6.88 2.19
N MET A 40 -8.47 5.86 2.63
CA MET A 40 -7.00 5.89 2.72
C MET A 40 -6.31 5.54 1.40
N ALA A 41 -7.00 4.77 0.56
CA ALA A 41 -6.50 4.31 -0.73
C ALA A 41 -7.63 4.27 -1.77
N TYR A 42 -7.28 4.22 -3.04
CA TYR A 42 -8.21 4.01 -4.14
C TYR A 42 -7.60 3.08 -5.21
N SER A 43 -8.42 2.60 -6.14
CA SER A 43 -8.01 1.71 -7.24
C SER A 43 -8.14 2.45 -8.57
N PRO A 44 -7.05 2.97 -9.15
CA PRO A 44 -7.13 3.65 -10.46
C PRO A 44 -7.41 2.67 -11.61
N SER A 45 -6.93 1.43 -11.50
CA SER A 45 -7.11 0.35 -12.48
C SER A 45 -7.33 -0.99 -11.79
N TYR A 46 -7.73 -2.02 -12.54
CA TYR A 46 -7.90 -3.37 -12.00
C TYR A 46 -6.55 -3.94 -11.50
N GLY A 47 -6.55 -4.38 -10.24
CA GLY A 47 -5.36 -4.93 -9.57
C GLY A 47 -4.45 -3.87 -8.95
N ASP A 48 -4.73 -2.58 -9.15
CA ASP A 48 -3.88 -1.50 -8.65
C ASP A 48 -4.41 -0.93 -7.33
N ILE A 49 -3.52 -0.28 -6.59
CA ILE A 49 -3.83 0.44 -5.36
C ILE A 49 -2.91 1.67 -5.22
N ALA A 50 -3.49 2.82 -4.88
CA ALA A 50 -2.77 4.07 -4.66
C ALA A 50 -3.26 4.76 -3.39
N PHE A 51 -2.41 5.58 -2.74
CA PHE A 51 -2.87 6.45 -1.66
C PHE A 51 -3.76 7.57 -2.22
N THR A 52 -4.79 7.95 -1.47
CA THR A 52 -5.63 9.12 -1.78
C THR A 52 -4.95 10.43 -1.41
N VAL A 53 -4.11 10.40 -0.37
CA VAL A 53 -3.39 11.57 0.13
C VAL A 53 -2.06 11.72 -0.63
N PRO A 54 -1.76 12.90 -1.20
CA PRO A 54 -0.46 13.17 -1.82
C PRO A 54 0.70 13.00 -0.83
N LEU A 55 1.84 12.50 -1.33
CA LEU A 55 3.09 12.32 -0.55
C LEU A 55 2.94 11.44 0.70
N PHE A 56 1.87 10.64 0.78
CA PHE A 56 1.58 9.84 1.95
C PHE A 56 2.58 8.71 2.15
N ASP A 57 3.28 8.26 1.10
CA ASP A 57 4.40 7.34 1.20
C ASP A 57 5.53 7.90 2.10
N GLY A 58 5.89 9.17 1.90
CA GLY A 58 6.88 9.86 2.73
C GLY A 58 6.41 10.04 4.18
N PHE A 59 5.13 10.36 4.38
CA PHE A 59 4.53 10.39 5.72
C PHE A 59 4.63 9.01 6.41
N MET A 60 4.22 7.94 5.71
CA MET A 60 4.25 6.57 6.22
C MET A 60 5.68 6.13 6.60
N LYS A 61 6.69 6.47 5.79
CA LYS A 61 8.11 6.19 6.11
C LYS A 61 8.57 6.88 7.40
N ARG A 62 8.12 8.12 7.63
CA ARG A 62 8.46 8.90 8.84
C ARG A 62 7.77 8.34 10.10
N ILE A 63 6.50 7.96 10.01
CA ILE A 63 5.73 7.48 11.18
C ILE A 63 5.90 6.00 11.45
N MET A 64 6.34 5.22 10.46
CA MET A 64 6.62 3.79 10.57
C MET A 64 8.04 3.50 10.06
N PRO A 65 9.09 3.95 10.77
CA PRO A 65 10.47 3.66 10.39
C PRO A 65 10.71 2.14 10.39
N LEU A 66 11.49 1.66 9.43
CA LEU A 66 11.97 0.27 9.47
C LEU A 66 13.15 0.23 10.43
N ASN A 67 13.02 -0.57 11.50
CA ASN A 67 14.15 -0.87 12.36
C ASN A 67 15.03 -1.89 11.62
N LEU A 68 15.93 -1.41 10.78
CA LEU A 68 17.08 -2.20 10.33
C LEU A 68 17.98 -2.36 11.54
N LYS A 69 18.06 -3.59 12.07
CA LYS A 69 19.17 -4.02 12.91
C LYS A 69 20.31 -4.46 12.01
#